data_AF-A0A2E1A3C5-F1
#
_entry.id   AF-A0A2E1A3C5-F1
#
_cell.length_a   1.000
_cell.length_b   1.000
_cell.length_c   1.000
_cell.angle_alpha   90.00
_cell.angle_beta   90.00
_cell.angle_gamma   90.00
#
_symmetry.space_group_name_H-M   'P 1'
#
loop_
_entity.id
_entity.type
_entity.pdbx_description
1 polymer ?
#
loop_
_entity_poly.entity_id
_entity_poly.type
_entity_poly.pdbx_seq_one_letter_code
_entity_poly.pdbx_strand_id
1 'polypeptide(L)'
;MIHTKDHKTLNIFDPLDHLGSRRRKLLEQSWAPIFRKEILPQLPVKQLTPYYSEQTGAPTKELHAMLGLMLLQQTFDLTDKEAVEQFAFNLGWHHALGIDDDSDQSAYVSERSLWTMRHLLTEHGLFQALFEIPTTQLARLCGVAPSLQRLDSVHIFSNMRHLGRIGLFVRTLKKFLHNLKRQAPGNSGFGKLEKALSDRYLCKQEAALFSMVKPSETTRTLQTLSQDLLVIVRCFRDDSKVTSMSSYKLLLRLLAEQCLVGNDEGGGEKITIRPNKEIACDSLQNPSDPDAGYDGHKG
;
A
#
# COMPACT_ATOMS: atom_id res chain seq x y z
N MET A 1 -37.25 -28.86 -14.33
CA MET A 1 -37.03 -29.69 -13.13
C MET A 1 -35.66 -29.42 -12.55
N ILE A 2 -35.54 -29.27 -11.23
CA ILE A 2 -34.26 -28.99 -10.55
C ILE A 2 -33.41 -30.25 -10.46
N HIS A 3 -32.12 -30.12 -10.77
CA HIS A 3 -31.14 -31.17 -10.58
C HIS A 3 -29.99 -30.70 -9.66
N THR A 4 -29.86 -31.35 -8.52
CA THR A 4 -28.81 -31.07 -7.51
C THR A 4 -28.29 -32.37 -6.92
N LYS A 5 -26.97 -32.52 -6.84
CA LYS A 5 -26.33 -33.64 -6.15
C LYS A 5 -26.23 -33.38 -4.64
N ASP A 6 -26.33 -34.44 -3.85
CA ASP A 6 -25.96 -34.39 -2.44
C ASP A 6 -24.45 -34.59 -2.27
N HIS A 7 -23.73 -33.49 -2.05
CA HIS A 7 -22.28 -33.50 -1.88
C HIS A 7 -21.82 -33.99 -0.50
N LYS A 8 -22.73 -34.33 0.41
CA LYS A 8 -22.41 -34.88 1.75
C LYS A 8 -22.38 -36.40 1.78
N THR A 9 -23.09 -37.06 0.87
CA THR A 9 -23.14 -38.51 0.79
C THR A 9 -21.88 -39.03 0.09
N LEU A 10 -21.22 -40.03 0.69
CA LEU A 10 -20.04 -40.66 0.11
C LEU A 10 -20.42 -41.52 -1.09
N ASN A 11 -19.58 -41.48 -2.13
CA ASN A 11 -19.73 -42.37 -3.27
C ASN A 11 -19.41 -43.81 -2.85
N ILE A 12 -20.24 -44.75 -3.31
CA ILE A 12 -20.04 -46.19 -3.09
C ILE A 12 -18.77 -46.67 -3.81
N PHE A 13 -18.48 -46.10 -4.98
CA PHE A 13 -17.28 -46.36 -5.77
C PHE A 13 -16.40 -45.12 -5.80
N ASP A 14 -15.08 -45.32 -5.82
CA ASP A 14 -14.13 -44.22 -5.93
C ASP A 14 -14.15 -43.63 -7.36
N PRO A 15 -14.58 -42.37 -7.55
CA PRO A 15 -14.61 -41.75 -8.89
C PRO A 15 -13.23 -41.64 -9.53
N LEU A 16 -12.16 -41.71 -8.73
CA LEU A 16 -10.78 -41.56 -9.17
C LEU A 16 -10.05 -42.90 -9.37
N ASP A 17 -10.76 -44.03 -9.30
CA ASP A 17 -10.15 -45.37 -9.40
C ASP A 17 -9.43 -45.59 -10.75
N HIS A 18 -9.90 -44.92 -11.81
CA HIS A 18 -9.27 -44.94 -13.13
C HIS A 18 -7.91 -44.19 -13.19
N LEU A 19 -7.53 -43.44 -12.14
CA LEU A 19 -6.29 -42.67 -12.10
C LEU A 19 -5.15 -43.45 -11.43
N GLY A 20 -4.02 -43.55 -12.12
CA GLY A 20 -2.78 -44.03 -11.52
C GLY A 20 -2.31 -43.14 -10.36
N SER A 21 -1.60 -43.75 -9.40
CA SER A 21 -1.19 -43.14 -8.12
C SER A 21 -0.52 -41.76 -8.24
N ARG A 22 0.33 -41.55 -9.25
CA ARG A 22 1.00 -40.26 -9.48
C ARG A 22 0.03 -39.14 -9.87
N ARG A 23 -0.89 -39.40 -10.81
CA ARG A 23 -1.89 -38.42 -11.26
C ARG A 23 -2.88 -38.09 -10.15
N ARG A 24 -3.31 -39.13 -9.42
CA ARG A 24 -4.18 -38.98 -8.26
C ARG A 24 -3.54 -38.08 -7.20
N LYS A 25 -2.27 -38.33 -6.84
CA LYS A 25 -1.54 -37.48 -5.88
C LYS A 25 -1.46 -36.01 -6.34
N LEU A 26 -1.20 -35.75 -7.63
CA LEU A 26 -1.19 -34.39 -8.16
C LEU A 26 -2.55 -33.70 -8.04
N LEU A 27 -3.64 -34.42 -8.32
CA LEU A 27 -5.00 -33.91 -8.17
C LEU A 27 -5.34 -33.65 -6.69
N GLU A 28 -5.04 -34.59 -5.80
CA GLU A 28 -5.29 -34.50 -4.36
C GLU A 28 -4.50 -33.36 -3.68
N GLN A 29 -3.35 -32.97 -4.24
CA GLN A 29 -2.53 -31.85 -3.77
C GLN A 29 -2.85 -30.52 -4.46
N SER A 30 -3.78 -30.51 -5.41
CA SER A 30 -4.18 -29.30 -6.15
C SER A 30 -5.23 -28.47 -5.39
N TRP A 31 -5.71 -27.40 -6.02
CA TRP A 31 -6.81 -26.57 -5.52
C TRP A 31 -8.17 -27.29 -5.57
N ALA A 32 -8.33 -28.29 -6.45
CA ALA A 32 -9.63 -28.90 -6.75
C ALA A 32 -10.28 -29.61 -5.56
N PRO A 33 -9.56 -30.41 -4.73
CA PRO A 33 -10.14 -31.03 -3.55
C PRO A 33 -10.62 -30.03 -2.50
N ILE A 34 -9.87 -28.93 -2.30
CA ILE A 34 -10.27 -27.86 -1.38
C ILE A 34 -11.57 -27.22 -1.89
N PHE A 35 -11.65 -26.92 -3.19
CA PHE A 35 -12.86 -26.37 -3.79
C PHE A 35 -14.07 -27.30 -3.62
N ARG A 36 -13.91 -28.60 -3.97
CA ARG A 36 -14.98 -29.61 -3.86
C ARG A 36 -15.50 -29.74 -2.43
N LYS A 37 -14.59 -29.75 -1.45
CA LYS A 37 -14.93 -30.00 -0.04
C LYS A 37 -15.47 -28.76 0.66
N GLU A 38 -14.80 -27.62 0.48
CA GLU A 38 -15.03 -26.44 1.31
C GLU A 38 -15.92 -25.39 0.64
N ILE A 39 -15.91 -25.30 -0.70
CA ILE A 39 -16.56 -24.21 -1.44
C ILE A 39 -17.84 -24.68 -2.14
N LEU A 40 -17.76 -25.74 -2.94
CA LEU A 40 -18.88 -26.26 -3.73
C LEU A 40 -20.15 -26.49 -2.89
N PRO A 41 -20.11 -27.11 -1.68
CA PRO A 41 -21.31 -27.38 -0.89
C PRO A 41 -21.91 -26.14 -0.23
N GLN A 42 -21.18 -25.02 -0.20
CA GLN A 42 -21.63 -23.76 0.39
C GLN A 42 -22.32 -22.86 -0.64
N LEU A 43 -22.25 -23.19 -1.94
CA LEU A 43 -22.83 -22.37 -2.99
C LEU A 43 -24.35 -22.22 -2.81
N PRO A 44 -24.92 -21.04 -3.13
CA PRO A 44 -26.30 -20.67 -2.78
C PRO A 44 -27.38 -21.33 -3.67
N VAL A 45 -27.27 -22.62 -3.96
CA VAL A 45 -28.20 -23.33 -4.85
C VAL A 45 -29.65 -23.25 -4.39
N LYS A 46 -29.90 -23.25 -3.08
CA LYS A 46 -31.26 -23.09 -2.53
C LYS A 46 -31.93 -21.76 -2.91
N GLN A 47 -31.13 -20.72 -3.19
CA GLN A 47 -31.65 -19.42 -3.63
C GLN A 47 -32.11 -19.46 -5.09
N LEU A 48 -31.66 -20.46 -5.88
CA LEU A 48 -32.11 -20.68 -7.26
C LEU A 48 -33.42 -21.48 -7.35
N THR A 49 -33.76 -22.25 -6.32
CA THR A 49 -34.94 -23.14 -6.31
C THR A 49 -36.24 -22.44 -6.75
N PRO A 50 -36.57 -21.21 -6.31
CA PRO A 50 -37.82 -20.55 -6.69
C PRO A 50 -37.97 -20.25 -8.19
N TYR A 51 -36.86 -20.21 -8.93
CA TYR A 51 -36.86 -19.82 -10.35
C TYR A 51 -36.95 -21.01 -11.30
N TYR A 52 -37.03 -22.23 -10.77
CA TYR A 52 -37.18 -23.44 -11.55
C TYR A 52 -38.44 -24.20 -11.15
N SER A 53 -39.13 -24.76 -12.14
CA SER A 53 -40.26 -25.64 -11.90
C SER A 53 -39.79 -26.97 -11.30
N GLU A 54 -40.45 -27.40 -10.22
CA GLU A 54 -40.23 -28.71 -9.60
C GLU A 54 -40.74 -29.86 -10.48
N GLN A 55 -41.84 -29.65 -11.22
CA GLN A 55 -42.60 -30.73 -11.85
C GLN A 55 -42.54 -30.73 -13.38
N THR A 56 -42.13 -29.62 -14.01
CA THR A 56 -42.18 -29.46 -15.47
C THR A 56 -40.85 -29.05 -16.09
N GLY A 57 -40.69 -29.37 -17.38
CA GLY A 57 -39.52 -29.02 -18.20
C GLY A 57 -38.33 -29.95 -18.04
N ALA A 58 -37.34 -29.77 -18.92
CA ALA A 58 -36.09 -30.52 -18.88
C ALA A 58 -35.35 -30.31 -17.54
N PRO A 59 -34.61 -31.32 -17.04
CA PRO A 59 -33.73 -31.15 -15.90
C PRO A 59 -32.68 -30.06 -16.15
N THR A 60 -32.38 -29.25 -15.14
CA THR A 60 -31.25 -28.34 -15.20
C THR A 60 -29.94 -29.13 -15.29
N LYS A 61 -28.85 -28.45 -15.68
CA LYS A 61 -27.51 -28.90 -15.30
C LYS A 61 -27.41 -28.93 -13.77
N GLU A 62 -26.47 -29.72 -13.24
CA GLU A 62 -26.27 -29.78 -11.79
C GLU A 62 -25.92 -28.38 -11.27
N LEU A 63 -26.74 -27.85 -10.36
CA LEU A 63 -26.69 -26.42 -10.04
C LEU A 63 -25.44 -26.02 -9.24
N HIS A 64 -24.87 -26.91 -8.42
CA HIS A 64 -23.60 -26.59 -7.75
C HIS A 64 -22.46 -26.51 -8.76
N ALA A 65 -22.40 -27.42 -9.73
CA ALA A 65 -21.43 -27.43 -10.81
C ALA A 65 -21.59 -26.19 -11.70
N MET A 66 -22.82 -25.75 -11.99
CA MET A 66 -23.08 -24.51 -12.73
C MET A 66 -22.62 -23.26 -11.98
N LEU A 67 -22.94 -23.14 -10.69
CA LEU A 67 -22.48 -22.02 -9.87
C LEU A 67 -20.96 -22.05 -9.68
N GLY A 68 -20.39 -23.25 -9.49
CA GLY A 68 -18.97 -23.47 -9.37
C GLY A 68 -18.22 -23.11 -10.66
N LEU A 69 -18.74 -23.49 -11.83
CA LEU A 69 -18.23 -23.08 -13.14
C LEU A 69 -18.09 -21.56 -13.24
N MET A 70 -19.12 -20.80 -12.85
CA MET A 70 -19.07 -19.34 -12.86
C MET A 70 -18.03 -18.77 -11.91
N LEU A 71 -17.91 -19.35 -10.71
CA LEU A 71 -16.91 -18.92 -9.72
C LEU A 71 -15.49 -19.22 -10.21
N LEU A 72 -15.25 -20.42 -10.75
CA LEU A 72 -13.95 -20.82 -11.29
C LEU A 72 -13.57 -20.00 -12.52
N GLN A 73 -14.54 -19.70 -13.39
CA GLN A 73 -14.34 -18.82 -14.54
C GLN A 73 -13.73 -17.48 -14.10
N GLN A 74 -14.32 -16.83 -13.08
CA GLN A 74 -13.82 -15.55 -12.57
C GLN A 74 -12.50 -15.70 -11.79
N THR A 75 -12.34 -16.81 -11.06
CA THR A 75 -11.11 -17.09 -10.30
C THR A 75 -9.89 -17.27 -11.22
N PHE A 76 -10.09 -17.88 -12.38
CA PHE A 76 -9.03 -18.14 -13.37
C PHE A 76 -9.00 -17.12 -14.51
N ASP A 77 -9.82 -16.06 -14.45
CA ASP A 77 -9.92 -15.00 -15.45
C ASP A 77 -10.12 -15.53 -16.89
N LEU A 78 -11.11 -16.43 -17.05
CA LEU A 78 -11.38 -17.12 -18.31
C LEU A 78 -12.55 -16.50 -19.09
N THR A 79 -12.45 -16.54 -20.41
CA THR A 79 -13.57 -16.27 -21.31
C THR A 79 -14.65 -17.37 -21.22
N ASP A 80 -15.86 -17.11 -21.71
CA ASP A 80 -16.96 -18.09 -21.70
C ASP A 80 -16.57 -19.37 -22.47
N LYS A 81 -15.85 -19.24 -23.58
CA LYS A 81 -15.36 -20.37 -24.39
C LYS A 81 -14.36 -21.22 -23.64
N GLU A 82 -13.36 -20.58 -23.04
CA GLU A 82 -12.34 -21.27 -22.26
C GLU A 82 -12.96 -21.95 -21.05
N ALA A 83 -13.90 -21.31 -20.35
CA ALA A 83 -14.58 -21.91 -19.20
C ALA A 83 -15.39 -23.15 -19.60
N VAL A 84 -16.09 -23.12 -20.74
CA VAL A 84 -16.79 -24.28 -21.30
C VAL A 84 -15.81 -25.40 -21.66
N GLU A 85 -14.66 -25.07 -22.27
CA GLU A 85 -13.63 -26.05 -22.60
C GLU A 85 -13.03 -26.70 -21.33
N GLN A 86 -12.73 -25.91 -20.30
CA GLN A 86 -12.27 -26.43 -19.01
C GLN A 86 -13.33 -27.32 -18.36
N PHE A 87 -14.60 -26.90 -18.38
CA PHE A 87 -15.70 -27.70 -17.84
C PHE A 87 -15.86 -29.04 -18.56
N ALA A 88 -15.55 -29.10 -19.86
CA ALA A 88 -15.71 -30.29 -20.70
C ALA A 88 -14.56 -31.30 -20.61
N PHE A 89 -13.33 -30.83 -20.44
CA PHE A 89 -12.16 -31.68 -20.62
C PHE A 89 -11.18 -31.67 -19.45
N ASN A 90 -11.32 -30.75 -18.48
CA ASN A 90 -10.37 -30.64 -17.40
C ASN A 90 -10.78 -31.50 -16.20
N LEU A 91 -10.04 -32.59 -16.00
CA LEU A 91 -10.22 -33.50 -14.87
C LEU A 91 -10.18 -32.82 -13.49
N GLY A 92 -9.36 -31.77 -13.33
CA GLY A 92 -9.31 -30.98 -12.10
C GLY A 92 -10.62 -30.23 -11.86
N TRP A 93 -11.22 -29.67 -12.91
CA TRP A 93 -12.54 -29.05 -12.85
C TRP A 93 -13.63 -30.07 -12.59
N HIS A 94 -13.60 -31.23 -13.27
CA HIS A 94 -14.56 -32.30 -13.03
C HIS A 94 -14.54 -32.73 -11.57
N HIS A 95 -13.34 -32.95 -11.01
CA HIS A 95 -13.18 -33.27 -9.61
C HIS A 95 -13.68 -32.14 -8.69
N ALA A 96 -13.32 -30.88 -8.96
CA ALA A 96 -13.73 -29.73 -8.16
C ALA A 96 -15.26 -29.54 -8.14
N LEU A 97 -15.93 -29.79 -9.27
CA LEU A 97 -17.35 -29.55 -9.49
C LEU A 97 -18.22 -30.79 -9.22
N GLY A 98 -17.63 -31.93 -8.86
CA GLY A 98 -18.38 -33.18 -8.63
C GLY A 98 -19.01 -33.75 -9.91
N ILE A 99 -18.30 -33.63 -11.04
CA ILE A 99 -18.65 -34.28 -12.29
C ILE A 99 -17.95 -35.65 -12.25
N ASP A 100 -18.76 -36.71 -12.20
CA ASP A 100 -18.27 -38.08 -11.95
C ASP A 100 -18.47 -39.00 -13.16
N ASP A 101 -18.96 -38.48 -14.29
CA ASP A 101 -19.17 -39.22 -15.54
C ASP A 101 -18.89 -38.34 -16.77
N ASP A 102 -18.56 -38.98 -17.90
CA ASP A 102 -18.14 -38.31 -19.14
C ASP A 102 -19.31 -38.04 -20.11
N SER A 103 -20.57 -38.14 -19.67
CA SER A 103 -21.70 -37.85 -20.56
C SER A 103 -21.80 -36.35 -20.86
N ASP A 104 -22.28 -36.00 -22.06
CA ASP A 104 -22.56 -34.60 -22.42
C ASP A 104 -23.57 -33.94 -21.45
N GLN A 105 -24.40 -34.75 -20.78
CA GLN A 105 -25.34 -34.25 -19.80
C GLN A 105 -24.65 -33.75 -18.53
N SER A 106 -23.56 -34.38 -18.11
CA SER A 106 -22.81 -34.02 -16.90
C SER A 106 -21.60 -33.13 -17.19
N ALA A 107 -20.79 -33.51 -18.18
CA ALA A 107 -19.50 -32.91 -18.47
C ALA A 107 -19.55 -31.77 -19.49
N TYR A 108 -20.66 -31.53 -20.20
CA TYR A 108 -20.71 -30.43 -21.18
C TYR A 108 -21.73 -29.34 -20.81
N VAL A 109 -21.37 -28.08 -21.05
CA VAL A 109 -22.24 -26.90 -20.92
C VAL A 109 -22.04 -26.02 -22.15
N SER A 110 -23.12 -25.48 -22.72
CA SER A 110 -23.02 -24.51 -23.81
C SER A 110 -22.83 -23.08 -23.27
N GLU A 111 -22.18 -22.22 -24.06
CA GLU A 111 -22.03 -20.78 -23.73
C GLU A 111 -23.38 -20.11 -23.41
N ARG A 112 -24.43 -20.50 -24.14
CA ARG A 112 -25.80 -20.00 -23.90
C ARG A 112 -26.33 -20.38 -22.51
N SER A 113 -26.07 -21.59 -22.04
CA SER A 113 -26.48 -22.04 -20.71
C SER A 113 -25.75 -21.28 -19.60
N LEU A 114 -24.45 -21.02 -19.80
CA LEU A 114 -23.65 -20.19 -18.90
C LEU A 114 -24.19 -18.75 -18.84
N TRP A 115 -24.45 -18.14 -20.00
CA TRP A 115 -25.06 -16.81 -20.09
C TRP A 115 -26.43 -16.76 -19.41
N THR A 116 -27.28 -17.76 -19.64
CA THR A 116 -28.63 -17.84 -19.05
C THR A 116 -28.57 -17.90 -17.52
N MET A 117 -27.64 -18.70 -16.96
CA MET A 117 -27.43 -18.75 -15.52
C MET A 117 -26.95 -17.40 -14.97
N ARG A 118 -26.00 -16.75 -15.66
CA ARG A 118 -25.50 -15.42 -15.27
C ARG A 118 -26.59 -14.34 -15.31
N HIS A 119 -27.44 -14.38 -16.32
CA HIS A 119 -28.58 -13.48 -16.43
C HIS A 119 -29.54 -13.67 -15.26
N LEU A 120 -29.91 -14.91 -14.95
CA LEU A 120 -30.78 -15.26 -13.82
C LEU A 120 -30.21 -14.77 -12.48
N LEU A 121 -28.91 -14.99 -12.23
CA LEU A 121 -28.27 -14.53 -10.99
C LEU A 121 -28.22 -13.00 -10.89
N THR A 122 -28.01 -12.31 -12.01
CA THR A 122 -27.98 -10.84 -12.04
C THR A 122 -29.37 -10.26 -11.81
N GLU A 123 -30.38 -10.77 -12.52
CA GLU A 123 -31.77 -10.29 -12.43
C GLU A 123 -32.32 -10.39 -11.00
N HIS A 124 -31.95 -11.44 -10.29
CA HIS A 124 -32.42 -11.71 -8.92
C HIS A 124 -31.44 -11.31 -7.82
N GLY A 125 -30.36 -10.58 -8.15
CA GLY A 125 -29.39 -10.08 -7.16
C GLY A 125 -28.60 -11.18 -6.42
N LEU A 126 -28.52 -12.38 -6.98
CA LEU A 126 -27.85 -13.55 -6.37
C LEU A 126 -26.35 -13.58 -6.68
N PHE A 127 -25.87 -12.75 -7.62
CA PHE A 127 -24.47 -12.72 -8.02
C PHE A 127 -23.54 -12.34 -6.86
N GLN A 128 -23.97 -11.46 -5.95
CA GLN A 128 -23.17 -11.08 -4.78
C GLN A 128 -22.96 -12.26 -3.82
N ALA A 129 -24.02 -13.01 -3.51
CA ALA A 129 -23.96 -14.19 -2.66
C ALA A 129 -23.03 -15.28 -3.22
N LEU A 130 -22.93 -15.39 -4.55
CA LEU A 130 -22.03 -16.32 -5.22
C LEU A 130 -20.55 -16.09 -4.84
N PHE A 131 -20.14 -14.84 -4.58
CA PHE A 131 -18.75 -14.53 -4.20
C PHE A 131 -18.59 -14.39 -2.69
N GLU A 132 -19.53 -13.74 -2.01
CA GLU A 132 -19.42 -13.48 -0.57
C GLU A 132 -19.36 -14.76 0.27
N ILE A 133 -20.15 -15.78 -0.08
CA ILE A 133 -20.19 -17.02 0.68
C ILE A 133 -18.85 -17.77 0.58
N PRO A 134 -18.30 -18.06 -0.62
CA PRO A 134 -16.95 -18.62 -0.76
C PRO A 134 -15.86 -17.78 -0.10
N THR A 135 -15.87 -16.46 -0.29
CA THR A 135 -14.83 -15.59 0.29
C THR A 135 -14.87 -15.62 1.81
N THR A 136 -16.05 -15.61 2.41
CA THR A 136 -16.22 -15.72 3.87
C THR A 136 -15.73 -17.07 4.38
N GLN A 137 -16.03 -18.16 3.66
CA GLN A 137 -15.57 -19.49 4.02
C GLN A 137 -14.03 -19.60 3.94
N LEU A 138 -13.43 -19.09 2.86
CA LEU A 138 -11.97 -19.04 2.72
C LEU A 138 -11.31 -18.20 3.82
N ALA A 139 -11.87 -17.02 4.13
CA ALA A 139 -11.36 -16.19 5.22
C ALA A 139 -11.34 -16.94 6.56
N ARG A 140 -12.42 -17.67 6.88
CA ARG A 140 -12.49 -18.52 8.08
C ARG A 140 -11.44 -19.63 8.07
N LEU A 141 -11.31 -20.35 6.96
CA LEU A 141 -10.33 -21.44 6.82
C LEU A 141 -8.88 -20.95 6.93
N CYS A 142 -8.60 -19.75 6.40
CA CYS A 142 -7.29 -19.12 6.48
C CYS A 142 -7.04 -18.37 7.79
N GLY A 143 -8.02 -18.30 8.71
CA GLY A 143 -7.91 -17.52 9.95
C GLY A 143 -7.79 -16.01 9.74
N VAL A 144 -8.28 -15.50 8.60
CA VAL A 144 -8.24 -14.07 8.26
C VAL A 144 -9.51 -13.40 8.78
N ALA A 145 -9.36 -12.37 9.61
CA ALA A 145 -10.46 -11.53 10.06
C ALA A 145 -10.60 -10.32 9.14
N PRO A 146 -11.68 -10.19 8.34
CA PRO A 146 -11.88 -9.06 7.43
C PRO A 146 -12.03 -7.71 8.14
N SER A 147 -12.40 -7.73 9.42
CA SER A 147 -12.50 -6.54 10.28
C SER A 147 -11.14 -6.00 10.73
N LEU A 148 -10.06 -6.78 10.57
CA LEU A 148 -8.70 -6.35 10.93
C LEU A 148 -7.98 -5.83 9.68
N GLN A 149 -7.64 -4.55 9.70
CA GLN A 149 -6.88 -3.93 8.62
C GLN A 149 -5.42 -4.42 8.65
N ARG A 150 -4.95 -4.91 7.51
CA ARG A 150 -3.55 -5.28 7.28
C ARG A 150 -2.67 -4.02 7.24
N LEU A 151 -1.82 -3.83 8.25
CA LEU A 151 -0.92 -2.66 8.37
C LEU A 151 0.05 -2.53 7.18
N ASP A 152 0.42 -3.65 6.55
CA ASP A 152 1.31 -3.70 5.39
C ASP A 152 0.69 -3.13 4.10
N SER A 153 -0.63 -2.92 4.05
CA SER A 153 -1.31 -2.34 2.89
C SER A 153 -1.34 -0.80 2.84
N VAL A 154 -0.86 -0.12 3.90
CA VAL A 154 -0.91 1.36 4.04
C VAL A 154 0.49 1.98 4.20
N HIS A 155 1.56 1.21 4.08
CA HIS A 155 2.93 1.72 4.20
C HIS A 155 3.36 2.50 2.93
N ILE A 156 2.80 3.69 2.75
CA ILE A 156 3.34 4.70 1.84
C ILE A 156 4.43 5.44 2.60
N PHE A 157 5.68 5.05 2.40
CA PHE A 157 6.82 5.83 2.90
C PHE A 157 7.07 7.00 1.96
N SER A 158 7.21 8.21 2.51
CA SER A 158 7.75 9.32 1.74
C SER A 158 9.19 8.97 1.32
N ASN A 159 9.54 9.05 0.03
CA ASN A 159 10.92 8.91 -0.45
C ASN A 159 11.74 10.18 -0.17
N MET A 160 11.57 10.75 1.02
CA MET A 160 12.23 11.96 1.45
C MET A 160 13.54 11.61 2.14
N ARG A 161 14.59 12.37 1.82
CA ARG A 161 15.86 12.23 2.52
C ARG A 161 15.67 12.60 4.00
N HIS A 162 15.88 11.65 4.90
CA HIS A 162 15.97 11.92 6.34
C HIS A 162 17.21 12.78 6.63
N LEU A 163 16.99 13.94 7.26
CA LEU A 163 18.05 14.87 7.64
C LEU A 163 18.22 14.83 9.16
N GLY A 164 19.40 14.45 9.62
CA GLY A 164 19.80 14.73 10.99
C GLY A 164 19.94 16.24 11.23
N ARG A 165 20.05 16.66 12.50
CA ARG A 165 20.03 18.07 12.90
C ARG A 165 21.06 18.95 12.17
N ILE A 166 22.31 18.48 12.02
CA ILE A 166 23.35 19.17 11.23
C ILE A 166 22.92 19.30 9.76
N GLY A 167 22.42 18.21 9.18
CA GLY A 167 21.94 18.18 7.79
C GLY A 167 20.79 19.14 7.55
N LEU A 168 19.86 19.25 8.50
CA LEU A 168 18.74 20.19 8.46
C LEU A 168 19.24 21.64 8.41
N PHE A 169 20.12 22.04 9.33
CA PHE A 169 20.70 23.39 9.36
C PHE A 169 21.44 23.71 8.06
N VAL A 170 22.37 22.84 7.66
CA VAL A 170 23.20 23.03 6.47
C VAL A 170 22.35 23.13 5.22
N ARG A 171 21.34 22.27 5.05
CA ARG A 171 20.49 22.27 3.85
C ARG A 171 19.60 23.52 3.80
N THR A 172 19.10 23.98 4.94
CA THR A 172 18.28 25.20 5.02
C THR A 172 19.11 26.44 4.72
N LEU A 173 20.32 26.55 5.30
CA LEU A 173 21.28 27.61 5.02
C LEU A 173 21.69 27.63 3.55
N LYS A 174 22.04 26.46 2.97
CA LYS A 174 22.37 26.34 1.54
C LYS A 174 21.21 26.75 0.64
N LYS A 175 19.97 26.36 0.97
CA LYS A 175 18.76 26.72 0.22
C LYS A 175 18.58 28.25 0.20
N PHE A 176 18.74 28.90 1.34
CA PHE A 176 18.69 30.36 1.43
C PHE A 176 19.82 31.02 0.65
N LEU A 177 21.08 30.63 0.86
CA LEU A 177 22.24 31.27 0.22
C LEU A 177 22.20 31.15 -1.32
N HIS A 178 21.78 30.01 -1.86
CA HIS A 178 21.56 29.88 -3.31
C HIS A 178 20.44 30.79 -3.80
N ASN A 179 19.33 30.89 -3.06
CA ASN A 179 18.22 31.77 -3.45
C ASN A 179 18.62 33.25 -3.38
N LEU A 180 19.35 33.65 -2.32
CA LEU A 180 19.87 34.99 -2.12
C LEU A 180 20.83 35.38 -3.25
N LYS A 181 21.79 34.51 -3.59
CA LYS A 181 22.73 34.73 -4.71
C LYS A 181 22.00 34.91 -6.05
N ARG A 182 20.88 34.21 -6.24
CA ARG A 182 20.08 34.30 -7.47
C ARG A 182 19.21 35.56 -7.54
N GLN A 183 18.55 35.94 -6.43
CA GLN A 183 17.55 37.02 -6.43
C GLN A 183 18.11 38.41 -6.02
N ALA A 184 19.25 38.43 -5.32
CA ALA A 184 19.90 39.65 -4.85
C ALA A 184 21.44 39.50 -4.84
N PRO A 185 22.12 39.39 -6.00
CA PRO A 185 23.57 39.16 -6.05
C PRO A 185 24.45 40.35 -5.64
N GLY A 186 23.90 41.58 -5.60
CA GLY A 186 24.68 42.81 -5.37
C GLY A 186 25.21 42.98 -3.95
N ASN A 187 25.98 44.07 -3.73
CA ASN A 187 26.63 44.39 -2.45
C ASN A 187 25.65 44.57 -1.28
N SER A 188 24.42 45.01 -1.55
CA SER A 188 23.36 45.12 -0.55
C SER A 188 22.66 43.80 -0.23
N GLY A 189 22.82 42.77 -1.07
CA GLY A 189 22.23 41.45 -0.93
C GLY A 189 23.27 40.40 -0.56
N PHE A 190 23.53 39.44 -1.45
CA PHE A 190 24.50 38.36 -1.25
C PHE A 190 25.90 38.89 -0.93
N GLY A 191 26.34 39.99 -1.56
CA GLY A 191 27.64 40.60 -1.31
C GLY A 191 27.78 41.26 0.06
N LYS A 192 26.70 41.38 0.84
CA LYS A 192 26.70 41.89 2.22
C LYS A 192 27.28 40.88 3.21
N LEU A 193 27.26 39.59 2.85
CA LEU A 193 27.77 38.51 3.71
C LEU A 193 29.29 38.40 3.60
N GLU A 194 29.93 38.07 4.72
CA GLU A 194 31.35 37.75 4.73
C GLU A 194 31.62 36.55 3.81
N LYS A 195 32.64 36.67 2.97
CA LYS A 195 32.98 35.65 1.97
C LYS A 195 33.25 34.27 2.61
N ALA A 196 33.92 34.25 3.77
CA ALA A 196 34.18 33.02 4.52
C ALA A 196 32.90 32.32 5.00
N LEU A 197 31.85 33.08 5.32
CA LEU A 197 30.56 32.51 5.69
C LEU A 197 29.86 31.93 4.47
N SER A 198 29.82 32.66 3.35
CA SER A 198 29.17 32.16 2.12
C SER A 198 29.87 30.95 1.52
N ASP A 199 31.20 30.94 1.51
CA ASP A 199 32.00 29.87 0.90
C ASP A 199 31.84 28.55 1.68
N ARG A 200 31.72 28.62 3.01
CA ARG A 200 31.51 27.46 3.89
C ARG A 200 30.34 26.57 3.48
N TYR A 201 29.30 27.17 2.89
CA TYR A 201 28.09 26.47 2.46
C TYR A 201 28.03 26.26 0.94
N LEU A 202 28.63 27.13 0.14
CA LEU A 202 28.51 27.08 -1.32
C LEU A 202 29.70 26.40 -2.02
N CYS A 203 30.89 26.38 -1.40
CA CYS A 203 32.05 25.68 -1.91
C CYS A 203 31.94 24.17 -1.63
N LYS A 204 32.15 23.32 -2.66
CA LYS A 204 32.00 21.86 -2.55
C LYS A 204 32.95 21.23 -1.51
N GLN A 205 34.15 21.77 -1.36
CA GLN A 205 35.18 21.25 -0.44
C GLN A 205 34.83 21.58 1.03
N GLU A 206 34.43 22.82 1.31
CA GLU A 206 34.06 23.26 2.66
C GLU A 206 32.69 22.71 3.08
N ALA A 207 31.77 22.52 2.13
CA ALA A 207 30.51 21.84 2.34
C ALA A 207 30.65 20.39 2.84
N ALA A 208 31.78 19.73 2.55
CA ALA A 208 32.06 18.36 3.01
C ALA A 208 32.40 18.29 4.50
N LEU A 209 32.76 19.41 5.13
CA LEU A 209 33.04 19.50 6.58
C LEU A 209 31.83 19.09 7.42
N PHE A 210 30.61 19.26 6.88
CA PHE A 210 29.38 18.89 7.57
C PHE A 210 28.94 17.44 7.34
N SER A 211 29.56 16.72 6.40
CA SER A 211 29.23 15.32 6.11
C SER A 211 30.02 14.30 6.93
N MET A 212 31.14 14.70 7.55
CA MET A 212 32.06 13.82 8.28
C MET A 212 32.27 14.25 9.73
N VAL A 213 31.22 14.77 10.38
CA VAL A 213 31.30 15.25 11.77
C VAL A 213 31.31 14.08 12.74
N LYS A 214 32.33 14.00 13.60
CA LYS A 214 32.39 12.98 14.64
C LYS A 214 31.30 13.23 15.70
N PRO A 215 30.77 12.19 16.37
CA PRO A 215 29.80 12.37 17.44
C PRO A 215 30.27 13.34 18.54
N SER A 216 31.57 13.30 18.88
CA SER A 216 32.20 14.21 19.86
C SER A 216 32.21 15.69 19.44
N GLU A 217 32.11 15.98 18.14
CA GLU A 217 32.17 17.33 17.58
C GLU A 217 30.77 17.89 17.26
N THR A 218 29.73 17.05 17.33
CA THR A 218 28.37 17.38 16.91
C THR A 218 27.83 18.63 17.59
N THR A 219 28.00 18.74 18.92
CA THR A 219 27.55 19.90 19.70
C THR A 219 28.26 21.18 19.26
N ARG A 220 29.58 21.11 19.03
CA ARG A 220 30.38 22.26 18.58
C ARG A 220 29.95 22.70 17.18
N THR A 221 29.76 21.75 16.25
CA THR A 221 29.33 22.06 14.88
C THR A 221 27.94 22.67 14.84
N LEU A 222 26.98 22.13 15.60
CA LEU A 222 25.65 22.72 15.72
C LEU A 222 25.72 24.13 16.29
N GLN A 223 26.63 24.40 17.22
CA GLN A 223 26.77 25.72 17.82
C GLN A 223 27.24 26.74 16.77
N THR A 224 28.25 26.38 15.97
CA THR A 224 28.70 27.18 14.83
C THR A 224 27.57 27.42 13.81
N LEU A 225 26.81 26.37 13.47
CA LEU A 225 25.67 26.48 12.54
C LEU A 225 24.59 27.42 13.07
N SER A 226 24.30 27.38 14.37
CA SER A 226 23.33 28.29 14.99
C SER A 226 23.82 29.74 15.00
N GLN A 227 25.11 29.97 15.22
CA GLN A 227 25.72 31.30 15.14
C GLN A 227 25.64 31.86 13.72
N ASP A 228 26.02 31.07 12.72
CA ASP A 228 25.92 31.46 11.31
C ASP A 228 24.46 31.78 10.92
N LEU A 229 23.50 30.96 11.36
CA LEU A 229 22.08 31.19 11.16
C LEU A 229 21.63 32.54 11.73
N LEU A 230 22.03 32.85 12.97
CA LEU A 230 21.68 34.10 13.63
C LEU A 230 22.30 35.31 12.91
N VAL A 231 23.57 35.22 12.51
CA VAL A 231 24.27 36.27 11.75
C VAL A 231 23.53 36.58 10.45
N ILE A 232 23.15 35.54 9.68
CA ILE A 232 22.40 35.71 8.43
C ILE A 232 21.03 36.33 8.67
N VAL A 233 20.28 35.81 9.64
CA VAL A 233 18.93 36.32 9.97
C VAL A 233 19.00 37.80 10.33
N ARG A 234 19.94 38.21 11.19
CA ARG A 234 20.14 39.62 11.57
C ARG A 234 20.55 40.50 10.38
N CYS A 235 21.44 40.00 9.53
CA CYS A 235 21.96 40.76 8.39
C CYS A 235 20.84 41.24 7.45
N PHE A 236 19.76 40.47 7.33
CA PHE A 236 18.66 40.78 6.41
C PHE A 236 17.33 41.10 7.10
N ARG A 237 17.28 41.26 8.42
CA ARG A 237 16.02 41.46 9.16
C ARG A 237 15.22 42.70 8.69
N ASP A 238 15.93 43.73 8.24
CA ASP A 238 15.36 45.01 7.82
C ASP A 238 15.19 45.11 6.28
N ASP A 239 15.56 44.07 5.54
CA ASP A 239 15.41 44.02 4.08
C ASP A 239 14.08 43.35 3.69
N SER A 240 13.08 44.16 3.33
CA SER A 240 11.75 43.68 2.93
C SER A 240 11.76 42.70 1.77
N LYS A 241 12.71 42.85 0.83
CA LYS A 241 12.83 41.96 -0.32
C LYS A 241 13.35 40.59 0.10
N VAL A 242 14.34 40.54 0.98
CA VAL A 242 14.91 39.27 1.47
C VAL A 242 13.98 38.58 2.45
N THR A 243 13.34 39.33 3.36
CA THR A 243 12.42 38.79 4.37
C THR A 243 11.16 38.16 3.76
N SER A 244 10.71 38.65 2.60
CA SER A 244 9.59 38.05 1.87
C SER A 244 9.90 36.67 1.25
N MET A 245 11.18 36.30 1.09
CA MET A 245 11.57 35.03 0.47
C MET A 245 11.14 33.83 1.32
N SER A 246 10.55 32.81 0.69
CA SER A 246 10.18 31.56 1.38
C SER A 246 11.38 30.89 2.05
N SER A 247 12.57 30.97 1.43
CA SER A 247 13.81 30.47 2.00
C SER A 247 14.28 31.23 3.25
N TYR A 248 13.96 32.52 3.38
CA TYR A 248 14.26 33.29 4.60
C TYR A 248 13.28 32.94 5.73
N LYS A 249 11.99 32.80 5.40
CA LYS A 249 10.98 32.31 6.35
C LYS A 249 11.33 30.95 6.93
N LEU A 250 11.94 30.06 6.12
CA LEU A 250 12.47 28.79 6.60
C LEU A 250 13.64 28.93 7.59
N LEU A 251 14.51 29.94 7.42
CA LEU A 251 15.56 30.23 8.41
C LEU A 251 14.96 30.73 9.72
N LEU A 252 13.94 31.58 9.68
CA LEU A 252 13.24 32.05 10.87
C LEU A 252 12.55 30.90 11.61
N ARG A 253 11.85 30.03 10.88
CA ARG A 253 11.22 28.83 11.45
C ARG A 253 12.26 27.93 12.12
N LEU A 254 13.34 27.62 11.40
CA LEU A 254 14.44 26.82 11.94
C LEU A 254 15.04 27.46 13.22
N LEU A 255 15.27 28.77 13.22
CA LEU A 255 15.81 29.49 14.36
C LEU A 255 14.88 29.41 15.57
N ALA A 256 13.58 29.66 15.37
CA ALA A 256 12.58 29.64 16.44
C ALA A 256 12.41 28.25 17.06
N GLU A 257 12.43 27.21 16.22
CA GLU A 257 12.16 25.83 16.64
C GLU A 257 13.40 25.11 17.19
N GLN A 258 14.61 25.44 16.71
CA GLN A 258 15.83 24.69 17.06
C GLN A 258 16.75 25.42 18.03
N CYS A 259 16.57 26.73 18.22
CA CYS A 259 17.44 27.56 19.03
C CYS A 259 16.68 28.32 20.13
N LEU A 260 17.43 28.74 21.15
CA LEU A 260 17.04 29.70 22.17
C LEU A 260 17.96 30.91 22.00
N VAL A 261 17.39 32.09 21.84
CA VAL A 261 18.12 33.35 21.79
C VAL A 261 17.91 34.04 23.14
N GLY A 262 18.98 34.24 23.89
CA GLY A 262 18.97 34.91 25.19
C GLY A 262 20.02 36.02 25.25
N ASN A 263 20.09 36.73 26.35
CA ASN A 263 21.12 37.74 26.60
C ASN A 263 22.25 37.12 27.44
N ASP A 264 23.49 37.38 27.06
CA ASP A 264 24.69 37.04 27.82
C ASP A 264 24.89 38.02 28.98
N GLU A 265 25.72 37.64 29.95
CA GLU A 265 26.01 38.47 31.14
C GLU A 265 26.63 39.83 30.79
N GLY A 266 27.21 39.97 29.58
CA GLY A 266 27.74 41.22 29.03
C GLY A 266 26.78 42.01 28.12
N GLY A 267 25.49 41.66 28.05
CA GLY A 267 24.49 42.36 27.22
C GLY A 267 24.52 42.00 25.73
N GLY A 268 25.34 41.03 25.31
CA GLY A 268 25.33 40.48 23.95
C GLY A 268 24.32 39.35 23.81
N GLU A 269 23.58 39.26 22.71
CA GLU A 269 22.67 38.13 22.47
C GLU A 269 23.47 36.82 22.23
N LYS A 270 23.21 35.81 23.07
CA LYS A 270 23.77 34.46 23.00
C LYS A 270 22.75 33.49 22.44
N ILE A 271 23.17 32.67 21.48
CA ILE A 271 22.35 31.59 20.94
C ILE A 271 22.77 30.25 21.53
N THR A 272 21.80 29.48 21.98
CA THR A 272 22.00 28.10 22.44
C THR A 272 21.05 27.17 21.71
N ILE A 273 21.48 25.93 21.49
CA ILE A 273 20.69 24.92 20.80
C ILE A 273 19.70 24.29 21.79
N ARG A 274 18.44 24.13 21.39
CA ARG A 274 17.44 23.44 22.22
C ARG A 274 17.82 21.97 22.45
N PRO A 275 17.61 21.38 23.62
CA PRO A 275 17.71 19.94 23.82
C PRO A 275 16.76 19.18 22.87
N ASN A 276 17.15 17.98 22.43
CA ASN A 276 16.33 17.20 21.49
C ASN A 276 14.92 16.89 22.03
N LYS A 277 14.77 16.76 23.35
CA LYS A 277 13.49 16.47 24.01
C LYS A 277 12.50 17.64 23.97
N GLU A 278 12.98 18.85 23.72
CA GLU A 278 12.16 20.08 23.68
C GLU A 278 11.76 20.48 22.25
N ILE A 279 12.21 19.71 21.25
CA ILE A 279 11.87 19.93 19.85
C ILE A 279 10.53 19.25 19.58
N ALA A 280 9.55 20.02 19.13
CA ALA A 280 8.24 19.50 18.77
C ALA A 280 8.30 18.59 17.54
N CYS A 281 7.38 17.62 17.48
CA CYS A 281 7.31 16.61 16.43
C CYS A 281 6.94 17.20 15.05
N ASP A 282 6.27 18.36 15.04
CA ASP A 282 5.90 19.16 13.88
C ASP A 282 6.96 20.23 13.50
N SER A 283 8.12 20.23 14.17
CA SER A 283 9.24 21.08 13.78
C SER A 283 9.73 20.73 12.37
N LEU A 284 10.38 21.70 11.72
CA LEU A 284 10.88 21.57 10.35
C LEU A 284 11.82 20.37 10.20
N GLN A 285 11.34 19.31 9.53
CA GLN A 285 12.14 18.10 9.27
C GLN A 285 12.95 18.19 7.97
N ASN A 286 12.42 18.88 6.96
CA ASN A 286 13.06 18.99 5.66
C ASN A 286 12.76 20.34 4.99
N PRO A 287 13.76 21.15 4.61
CA PRO A 287 13.51 22.43 3.96
C PRO A 287 12.95 22.27 2.54
N SER A 288 13.02 21.08 1.92
CA SER A 288 12.39 20.81 0.62
C SER A 288 10.88 20.63 0.73
N ASP A 289 10.39 20.15 1.87
CA ASP A 289 8.97 19.96 2.16
C ASP A 289 8.72 20.39 3.62
N PRO A 290 8.34 21.66 3.83
CA PRO A 290 8.20 22.24 5.16
C PRO A 290 7.06 21.66 5.99
N ASP A 291 6.11 20.98 5.36
CA ASP A 291 4.91 20.45 6.03
C ASP A 291 5.12 19.01 6.51
N ALA A 292 6.27 18.40 6.18
CA ALA A 292 6.64 17.08 6.67
C ALA A 292 6.91 17.12 8.19
N GLY A 293 6.10 16.36 8.94
CA GLY A 293 6.25 16.12 10.37
C GLY A 293 6.86 14.75 10.70
N TYR A 294 7.16 14.55 11.97
CA TYR A 294 7.55 13.27 12.55
C TYR A 294 6.44 12.82 13.51
N ASP A 295 6.02 11.55 13.47
CA ASP A 295 4.89 11.05 14.28
C ASP A 295 5.30 10.56 15.69
N GLY A 296 6.55 10.81 16.10
CA GLY A 296 7.06 10.39 17.41
C GLY A 296 7.50 8.93 17.46
N HIS A 297 7.08 8.10 16.50
CA HIS A 297 7.38 6.68 16.47
C HIS A 297 8.46 6.39 15.43
N LYS A 298 9.58 5.82 15.87
CA LYS A 298 10.47 5.15 14.92
C LYS A 298 9.73 3.91 14.45
N GLY A 299 9.20 3.96 13.23
CA GLY A 299 8.83 2.74 12.48
C GLY A 299 9.99 1.76 12.44
#